data_AF-A0AB74JYQ0-F1
#
_entry.id   AF-A0AB74JYQ0-F1
#
_cell.length_a   1.000
_cell.length_b   1.000
_cell.length_c   1.000
_cell.angle_alpha   90.00
_cell.angle_beta   90.00
_cell.angle_gamma   90.00
#
_symmetry.space_group_name_H-M   'P 1'
#
loop_
_entity.id
_entity.type
_entity.pdbx_description
1 polymer ?
#
loop_
_entity_poly.entity_id
_entity_poly.type
_entity_poly.pdbx_seq_one_letter_code
_entity_poly.pdbx_strand_id
1 'polypeptide(L)'
;MANSEFEYVRKFEEWDALAPSNWIVVRIDGRGFSKFSKRQNFAKPNDRRAIDLMNAAAIEVVKQFTDIVIAYGQSDEYSFVLHEDCQLFERRAAKLATSHVNNLYNTTFWNMGTFSADKNEILFKRFNINYNAEGEIWKKGSVYEDKPSVIDSTPDQPFGKSSDEKKKPLSKTQLEKERKRKQKARVVVEHVDIIKDKFWQENPWILG
;
A
#
# COMPACT_ATOMS: atom_id res chain seq x y z
N MET A 1 41.60 10.96 -10.31
CA MET A 1 40.17 10.67 -10.02
C MET A 1 39.50 12.00 -9.72
N ALA A 2 38.55 12.44 -10.54
CA ALA A 2 38.09 13.83 -10.61
C ALA A 2 36.99 14.23 -9.60
N ASN A 3 36.70 13.41 -8.58
CA ASN A 3 35.59 13.66 -7.64
C ASN A 3 36.00 13.58 -6.15
N SER A 4 37.29 13.49 -5.82
CA SER A 4 37.74 13.38 -4.42
C SER A 4 37.68 14.72 -3.66
N GLU A 5 37.72 15.86 -4.35
CA GLU A 5 37.77 17.19 -3.72
C GLU A 5 36.47 17.53 -2.97
N PHE A 6 35.33 17.03 -3.43
CA PHE A 6 34.01 17.32 -2.85
C PHE A 6 33.38 16.12 -2.14
N GLU A 7 34.04 14.97 -2.05
CA GLU A 7 33.45 13.76 -1.46
C GLU A 7 33.06 13.93 0.02
N TYR A 8 33.73 14.83 0.73
CA TYR A 8 33.44 15.14 2.13
C TYR A 8 31.98 15.60 2.36
N VAL A 9 31.29 16.14 1.34
CA VAL A 9 29.89 16.58 1.46
C VAL A 9 28.93 15.42 1.75
N ARG A 10 29.28 14.19 1.38
CA ARG A 10 28.48 13.00 1.71
C ARG A 10 28.43 12.72 3.21
N LYS A 11 29.42 13.19 3.98
CA LYS A 11 29.46 13.02 5.44
C LYS A 11 28.40 13.86 6.17
N PHE A 12 27.77 14.81 5.48
CA PHE A 12 26.65 15.59 6.01
C PHE A 12 25.30 14.89 5.81
N GLU A 13 25.24 13.76 5.08
CA GLU A 13 24.03 12.95 5.03
C GLU A 13 23.82 12.25 6.37
N GLU A 14 22.64 12.44 6.96
CA GLU A 14 22.24 11.71 8.16
C GLU A 14 21.77 10.30 7.80
N TRP A 15 22.13 9.33 8.64
CA TRP A 15 21.66 7.96 8.52
C TRP A 15 20.29 7.81 9.20
N ASP A 16 19.26 7.65 8.38
CA ASP A 16 17.86 7.73 8.76
C ASP A 16 17.16 6.35 8.78
N ALA A 17 17.87 5.31 9.21
CA ALA A 17 17.34 3.95 9.27
C ALA A 17 16.36 3.79 10.44
N LEU A 18 15.19 3.22 10.14
CA LEU A 18 14.15 2.91 11.12
C LEU A 18 14.50 1.62 11.88
N ALA A 19 14.23 1.62 13.19
CA ALA A 19 14.51 0.48 14.06
C ALA A 19 13.90 -0.84 13.53
N PRO A 20 14.63 -1.97 13.56
CA PRO A 20 14.13 -3.27 13.14
C PRO A 20 12.91 -3.74 13.94
N SER A 21 12.13 -4.67 13.39
CA SER A 21 10.96 -5.28 14.06
C SER A 21 9.89 -4.26 14.50
N ASN A 22 9.76 -3.17 13.75
CA ASN A 22 8.72 -2.16 13.94
C ASN A 22 7.92 -2.00 12.65
N TRP A 23 6.60 -1.87 12.82
CA TRP A 23 5.69 -1.48 11.75
C TRP A 23 6.04 -0.09 11.23
N ILE A 24 6.02 0.07 9.92
CA ILE A 24 6.29 1.35 9.27
C ILE A 24 5.01 1.81 8.58
N VAL A 25 4.57 3.02 8.88
CA VAL A 25 3.42 3.64 8.22
C VAL A 25 3.90 4.81 7.39
N VAL A 26 3.66 4.76 6.08
CA VAL A 26 3.92 5.86 5.16
C VAL A 26 2.59 6.49 4.79
N ARG A 27 2.36 7.71 5.27
CA ARG A 27 1.17 8.49 4.93
C ARG A 27 1.46 9.52 3.85
N ILE A 28 0.62 9.54 2.83
CA ILE A 28 0.60 10.52 1.74
C ILE A 28 -0.62 11.42 1.95
N ASP A 29 -0.41 12.72 1.76
CA ASP A 29 -1.45 13.74 1.84
C ASP A 29 -1.42 14.63 0.57
N GLY A 30 -2.60 14.93 0.04
CA GLY A 30 -2.79 15.79 -1.11
C GLY A 30 -2.46 17.26 -0.82
N ARG A 31 -1.23 17.69 -1.10
CA ARG A 31 -0.82 19.10 -0.89
C ARG A 31 -1.71 20.08 -1.67
N GLY A 32 -2.52 20.85 -0.93
CA GLY A 32 -3.37 21.88 -1.52
C GLY A 32 -4.58 21.33 -2.28
N PHE A 33 -5.08 20.15 -1.90
CA PHE A 33 -6.22 19.49 -2.56
C PHE A 33 -7.49 20.35 -2.62
N SER A 34 -7.69 21.25 -1.65
CA SER A 34 -8.76 22.26 -1.69
C SER A 34 -8.71 23.17 -2.94
N LYS A 35 -7.50 23.60 -3.36
CA LYS A 35 -7.31 24.40 -4.58
C LYS A 35 -7.46 23.53 -5.84
N PHE A 36 -6.97 22.30 -5.79
CA PHE A 36 -7.08 21.34 -6.88
C PHE A 36 -8.54 20.96 -7.17
N SER A 37 -9.32 20.63 -6.15
CA SER A 37 -10.75 20.27 -6.27
C SER A 37 -11.59 21.40 -6.89
N LYS A 38 -11.27 22.66 -6.57
CA LYS A 38 -11.90 23.83 -7.20
C LYS A 38 -11.53 23.96 -8.68
N ARG A 39 -10.26 23.73 -9.04
CA ARG A 39 -9.79 23.82 -10.44
C ARG A 39 -10.36 22.70 -11.31
N GLN A 40 -10.48 21.50 -10.77
CA GLN A 40 -11.00 20.32 -11.47
C GLN A 40 -12.52 20.17 -11.36
N ASN A 41 -13.20 21.14 -10.73
CA ASN A 41 -14.65 21.19 -10.56
C ASN A 41 -15.22 19.89 -9.96
N PHE A 42 -14.65 19.47 -8.83
CA PHE A 42 -15.07 18.27 -8.12
C PHE A 42 -16.40 18.46 -7.40
N ALA A 43 -17.25 17.42 -7.44
CA ALA A 43 -18.50 17.37 -6.70
C ALA A 43 -18.24 17.46 -5.18
N LYS A 44 -19.10 18.19 -4.47
CA LYS A 44 -19.09 18.30 -3.01
C LYS A 44 -20.33 17.59 -2.44
N PRO A 45 -20.26 16.95 -1.26
CA PRO A 45 -19.11 16.88 -0.35
C PRO A 45 -17.98 15.94 -0.83
N ASN A 46 -18.33 14.89 -1.58
CA ASN A 46 -17.37 13.88 -2.07
C ASN A 46 -17.51 13.72 -3.59
N ASP A 47 -16.38 13.65 -4.30
CA ASP A 47 -16.36 13.33 -5.74
C ASP A 47 -15.89 11.88 -5.94
N ARG A 48 -16.73 11.08 -6.58
CA ARG A 48 -16.46 9.67 -6.85
C ARG A 48 -15.20 9.48 -7.70
N ARG A 49 -15.02 10.32 -8.72
CA ARG A 49 -13.90 10.23 -9.67
C ARG A 49 -12.57 10.50 -8.98
N ALA A 50 -12.57 11.41 -8.00
CA ALA A 50 -11.37 11.73 -7.23
C ALA A 50 -10.95 10.53 -6.36
N ILE A 51 -11.90 9.91 -5.66
CA ILE A 51 -11.64 8.73 -4.83
C ILE A 51 -11.24 7.53 -5.69
N ASP A 52 -11.91 7.27 -6.82
CA ASP A 52 -11.55 6.18 -7.70
C ASP A 52 -10.14 6.36 -8.31
N LEU A 53 -9.74 7.60 -8.61
CA LEU A 53 -8.39 7.92 -9.06
C LEU A 53 -7.34 7.66 -7.96
N MET A 54 -7.62 8.11 -6.73
CA MET A 54 -6.72 7.88 -5.58
C MET A 54 -6.61 6.37 -5.28
N ASN A 55 -7.73 5.66 -5.35
CA ASN A 55 -7.81 4.21 -5.20
C ASN A 55 -6.99 3.49 -6.27
N ALA A 56 -7.14 3.85 -7.54
CA ALA A 56 -6.38 3.24 -8.63
C ALA A 56 -4.86 3.47 -8.48
N ALA A 57 -4.45 4.66 -8.04
CA ALA A 57 -3.06 4.96 -7.74
C ALA A 57 -2.52 4.11 -6.56
N ALA A 58 -3.32 3.97 -5.49
CA ALA A 58 -2.95 3.13 -4.35
C ALA A 58 -2.82 1.64 -4.73
N ILE A 59 -3.68 1.12 -5.61
CA ILE A 59 -3.60 -0.26 -6.11
C ILE A 59 -2.25 -0.52 -6.76
N GLU A 60 -1.80 0.37 -7.63
CA GLU A 60 -0.53 0.17 -8.34
C GLU A 60 0.68 0.24 -7.38
N VAL A 61 0.60 1.08 -6.34
CA VAL A 61 1.59 1.10 -5.27
C VAL A 61 1.63 -0.25 -4.53
N VAL A 62 0.49 -0.77 -4.09
CA VAL A 62 0.42 -2.06 -3.38
C VAL A 62 0.89 -3.22 -4.26
N LYS A 63 0.48 -3.26 -5.53
CA LYS A 63 0.92 -4.31 -6.48
C LYS A 63 2.44 -4.31 -6.69
N GLN A 64 3.06 -3.13 -6.70
CA GLN A 64 4.49 -3.02 -6.90
C GLN A 64 5.30 -3.40 -5.65
N PHE A 65 4.71 -3.28 -4.46
CA PHE A 65 5.38 -3.50 -3.18
C PHE A 65 4.72 -4.62 -2.36
N THR A 66 5.34 -5.79 -2.36
CA THR A 66 4.88 -6.96 -1.58
C THR A 66 5.04 -6.84 -0.07
N ASP A 67 5.76 -5.82 0.41
CA ASP A 67 5.98 -5.60 1.84
C ASP A 67 4.85 -4.79 2.48
N ILE A 68 3.97 -4.20 1.67
CA ILE A 68 2.77 -3.51 2.14
C ILE A 68 1.71 -4.55 2.46
N VAL A 69 1.23 -4.52 3.70
CA VAL A 69 0.26 -5.50 4.21
C VAL A 69 -1.17 -4.98 4.07
N ILE A 70 -1.34 -3.70 4.41
CA ILE A 70 -2.63 -3.01 4.33
C ILE A 70 -2.40 -1.57 3.90
N ALA A 71 -3.30 -1.04 3.08
CA ALA A 71 -3.36 0.39 2.79
C ALA A 71 -4.75 0.93 3.08
N TYR A 72 -4.81 2.12 3.67
CA TYR A 72 -6.05 2.78 4.09
C TYR A 72 -6.11 4.18 3.49
N GLY A 73 -7.20 4.50 2.80
CA GLY A 73 -7.40 5.83 2.24
C GLY A 73 -8.73 6.45 2.63
N GLN A 74 -8.70 7.74 2.94
CA GLN A 74 -9.88 8.55 3.19
C GLN A 74 -9.69 9.94 2.61
N SER A 75 -10.70 10.45 1.89
CA SER A 75 -10.67 11.78 1.26
C SER A 75 -9.46 11.96 0.31
N ASP A 76 -8.43 12.64 0.79
CA ASP A 76 -7.22 13.07 0.08
C ASP A 76 -5.93 12.54 0.71
N GLU A 77 -6.03 11.63 1.68
CA GLU A 77 -4.90 10.95 2.30
C GLU A 77 -4.92 9.43 2.11
N TYR A 78 -3.71 8.85 2.08
CA TYR A 78 -3.49 7.41 2.00
C TYR A 78 -2.37 6.99 2.94
N SER A 79 -2.63 5.98 3.76
CA SER A 79 -1.66 5.36 4.66
C SER A 79 -1.31 3.96 4.19
N PHE A 80 -0.03 3.69 3.97
CA PHE A 80 0.49 2.38 3.59
C PHE A 80 1.26 1.80 4.76
N VAL A 81 0.87 0.61 5.20
CA VAL A 81 1.48 -0.09 6.33
C VAL A 81 2.40 -1.18 5.81
N LEU A 82 3.69 -1.07 6.10
CA LEU A 82 4.69 -2.08 5.78
C LEU A 82 4.90 -3.00 6.99
N HIS A 83 5.09 -4.29 6.69
CA HIS A 83 5.36 -5.31 7.69
C HIS A 83 6.63 -5.00 8.51
N GLU A 84 6.66 -5.41 9.78
CA GLU A 84 7.80 -5.18 10.68
C GLU A 84 9.13 -5.75 10.14
N ASP A 85 9.05 -6.86 9.42
CA ASP A 85 10.19 -7.54 8.78
C ASP A 85 10.70 -6.87 7.49
N CYS A 86 10.06 -5.79 7.03
CA CYS A 86 10.43 -5.10 5.80
C CYS A 86 11.91 -4.66 5.83
N GLN A 87 12.70 -5.11 4.85
CA GLN A 87 14.12 -4.72 4.67
C GLN A 87 14.31 -3.77 3.49
N LEU A 88 13.22 -3.25 2.93
CA LEU A 88 13.24 -2.41 1.75
C LEU A 88 14.07 -1.13 2.02
N PHE A 89 15.05 -0.86 1.15
CA PHE A 89 16.00 0.27 1.27
C PHE A 89 16.70 0.37 2.63
N GLU A 90 17.02 -0.76 3.25
CA GLU A 90 17.67 -0.79 4.57
C GLU A 90 16.87 -0.01 5.62
N ARG A 91 15.54 0.07 5.41
CA ARG A 91 14.60 0.80 6.27
C ARG A 91 14.89 2.29 6.40
N ARG A 92 15.57 2.90 5.41
CA ARG A 92 15.81 4.35 5.37
C ARG A 92 14.51 5.12 5.15
N ALA A 93 14.14 5.93 6.13
CA ALA A 93 12.86 6.66 6.15
C ALA A 93 12.67 7.54 4.92
N ALA A 94 13.68 8.31 4.54
CA ALA A 94 13.67 9.21 3.38
C ALA A 94 13.47 8.43 2.09
N LYS A 95 14.09 7.25 1.92
CA LYS A 95 13.91 6.42 0.72
C LYS A 95 12.50 5.84 0.67
N LEU A 96 11.97 5.34 1.78
CA LEU A 96 10.62 4.81 1.84
C LEU A 96 9.58 5.90 1.53
N ALA A 97 9.74 7.09 2.11
CA ALA A 97 8.83 8.21 1.91
C ALA A 97 8.91 8.81 0.50
N THR A 98 10.10 9.16 0.02
CA THR A 98 10.26 10.01 -1.18
C THR A 98 10.22 9.23 -2.49
N SER A 99 11.06 8.20 -2.65
CA SER A 99 11.28 7.55 -3.94
C SER A 99 10.30 6.42 -4.23
N HIS A 100 9.70 5.81 -3.20
CA HIS A 100 8.93 4.57 -3.37
C HIS A 100 7.43 4.80 -3.39
N VAL A 101 6.88 5.28 -2.28
CA VAL A 101 5.42 5.44 -2.18
C VAL A 101 5.00 6.74 -2.87
N ASN A 102 5.62 7.87 -2.52
CA ASN A 102 5.19 9.18 -3.02
C ASN A 102 5.43 9.36 -4.54
N ASN A 103 6.59 8.96 -5.05
CA ASN A 103 6.88 9.12 -6.48
C ASN A 103 5.98 8.25 -7.36
N LEU A 104 5.80 6.97 -6.99
CA LEU A 104 4.95 6.04 -7.72
C LEU A 104 3.48 6.46 -7.64
N TYR A 105 3.02 6.87 -6.46
CA TYR A 105 1.67 7.38 -6.27
C TYR A 105 1.41 8.60 -7.15
N ASN A 106 2.29 9.61 -7.11
CA ASN A 106 2.14 10.82 -7.92
C ASN A 106 2.20 10.53 -9.42
N THR A 107 3.14 9.70 -9.86
CA THR A 107 3.28 9.33 -11.28
C THR A 107 2.01 8.66 -11.78
N THR A 108 1.49 7.70 -11.01
CA THR A 108 0.25 6.98 -11.36
C THR A 108 -0.96 7.91 -11.32
N PHE A 109 -1.07 8.74 -10.28
CA PHE A 109 -2.16 9.71 -10.13
C PHE A 109 -2.19 10.71 -11.30
N TRP A 110 -1.05 11.27 -11.71
CA TRP A 110 -1.00 12.20 -12.83
C TRP A 110 -1.22 11.50 -14.17
N ASN A 111 -0.63 10.31 -14.39
CA ASN A 111 -0.83 9.55 -15.62
C ASN A 111 -2.29 9.10 -15.81
N MET A 112 -2.99 8.77 -14.73
CA MET A 112 -4.41 8.42 -14.77
C MET A 112 -5.33 9.66 -14.74
N GLY A 113 -4.83 10.78 -14.22
CA GLY A 113 -5.55 12.05 -14.15
C GLY A 113 -5.69 12.77 -15.50
N THR A 114 -4.70 12.64 -16.39
CA THR A 114 -4.58 13.37 -17.66
C THR A 114 -5.50 12.87 -18.77
N PHE A 115 -5.83 11.58 -18.82
CA PHE A 115 -6.77 11.02 -19.81
C PHE A 115 -8.21 11.14 -19.30
N SER A 116 -8.79 12.34 -19.39
CA SER A 116 -10.14 12.66 -18.89
C SER A 116 -11.30 12.02 -19.64
N ALA A 117 -11.11 11.54 -20.88
CA ALA A 117 -12.17 10.96 -21.71
C ALA A 117 -12.37 9.45 -21.51
N ASP A 118 -11.30 8.67 -21.26
CA ASP A 118 -11.35 7.19 -21.22
C ASP A 118 -11.55 6.61 -19.79
N LYS A 119 -11.89 7.47 -18.83
CA LYS A 119 -11.83 7.15 -17.38
C LYS A 119 -12.76 6.02 -16.95
N ASN A 120 -13.99 5.96 -17.47
CA ASN A 120 -14.94 4.92 -17.08
C ASN A 120 -14.57 3.53 -17.63
N GLU A 121 -13.96 3.47 -18.82
CA GLU A 121 -13.64 2.20 -19.47
C GLU A 121 -12.40 1.54 -18.87
N ILE A 122 -11.38 2.34 -18.52
CA ILE A 122 -10.14 1.87 -17.89
C ILE A 122 -10.40 1.37 -16.46
N LEU A 123 -11.21 2.11 -15.68
CA LEU A 123 -11.56 1.74 -14.30
C LEU A 123 -12.37 0.43 -14.25
N PHE A 124 -13.27 0.22 -15.21
CA PHE A 124 -14.09 -1.00 -15.27
C PHE A 124 -13.30 -2.20 -15.82
N LYS A 125 -12.55 -2.04 -16.91
CA LYS A 125 -11.82 -3.16 -17.55
C LYS A 125 -10.55 -3.60 -16.81
N ARG A 126 -9.83 -2.69 -16.13
CA ARG A 126 -8.53 -3.03 -15.50
C ARG A 126 -8.61 -3.33 -14.00
N PHE A 127 -9.58 -2.77 -13.29
CA PHE A 127 -9.58 -2.79 -11.83
C PHE A 127 -10.76 -3.56 -11.20
N ASN A 128 -11.71 -4.05 -12.02
CA ASN A 128 -12.81 -4.93 -11.60
C ASN A 128 -13.51 -4.43 -10.31
N ILE A 129 -13.73 -3.12 -10.22
CA ILE A 129 -14.41 -2.49 -9.08
C ILE A 129 -15.92 -2.68 -9.32
N ASN A 130 -16.62 -3.30 -8.36
CA ASN A 130 -18.07 -3.51 -8.41
C ASN A 130 -18.79 -2.31 -7.77
N TYR A 131 -19.65 -1.63 -8.53
CA TYR A 131 -20.15 -0.28 -8.25
C TYR A 131 -21.60 -0.21 -7.71
N ASN A 132 -22.11 -1.26 -7.07
CA ASN A 132 -23.52 -1.28 -6.59
C ASN A 132 -23.72 -1.11 -5.08
N ALA A 133 -22.73 -0.62 -4.32
CA ALA A 133 -22.86 -0.39 -2.87
C ALA A 133 -22.60 1.09 -2.50
N GLU A 134 -23.54 1.96 -2.85
CA GLU A 134 -23.52 3.36 -2.45
C GLU A 134 -23.83 3.51 -0.96
N GLY A 135 -22.79 3.64 -0.13
CA GLY A 135 -22.98 4.07 1.26
C GLY A 135 -21.77 3.92 2.18
N GLU A 136 -20.99 2.85 2.05
CA GLU A 136 -19.91 2.56 3.00
C GLU A 136 -18.59 3.23 2.64
N ILE A 137 -18.33 3.43 1.35
CA ILE A 137 -17.12 4.03 0.78
C ILE A 137 -16.84 5.40 1.40
N TRP A 138 -17.89 6.21 1.59
CA TRP A 138 -17.81 7.57 2.13
C TRP A 138 -17.62 7.61 3.65
N LYS A 139 -18.01 6.54 4.35
CA LYS A 139 -18.05 6.49 5.82
C LYS A 139 -16.83 5.78 6.41
N LYS A 140 -16.30 4.79 5.70
CA LYS A 140 -15.30 3.85 6.22
C LYS A 140 -13.95 3.94 5.51
N GLY A 141 -13.84 4.67 4.39
CA GLY A 141 -12.61 4.75 3.59
C GLY A 141 -12.41 3.52 2.70
N SER A 142 -11.32 3.49 1.94
CA SER A 142 -10.91 2.37 1.09
C SER A 142 -9.80 1.60 1.79
N VAL A 143 -10.01 0.30 2.04
CA VAL A 143 -9.01 -0.61 2.60
C VAL A 143 -8.50 -1.55 1.50
N TYR A 144 -7.19 -1.70 1.39
CA TYR A 144 -6.53 -2.66 0.51
C TYR A 144 -6.02 -3.84 1.30
N GLU A 145 -6.33 -5.02 0.79
CA GLU A 145 -5.85 -6.27 1.35
C GLU A 145 -5.16 -7.10 0.28
N ASP A 146 -3.92 -7.50 0.58
CA ASP A 146 -3.15 -8.42 -0.26
C ASP A 146 -3.49 -9.87 0.13
N LYS A 147 -4.51 -10.46 -0.50
CA LYS A 147 -4.89 -11.86 -0.24
C LYS A 147 -3.93 -12.78 -0.99
N PRO A 148 -3.14 -13.64 -0.31
CA PRO A 148 -2.43 -14.71 -1.01
C PRO A 148 -3.46 -15.55 -1.77
N SER A 149 -3.27 -15.72 -3.08
CA SER A 149 -4.19 -16.47 -3.92
C SER A 149 -4.28 -17.91 -3.41
N VAL A 150 -5.40 -18.23 -2.76
CA VAL A 150 -5.74 -19.60 -2.37
C VAL A 150 -6.13 -20.34 -3.65
N ILE A 151 -5.12 -20.88 -4.33
CA ILE A 151 -5.28 -21.98 -5.29
C ILE A 151 -4.09 -22.92 -5.06
N ASP A 152 -4.20 -23.71 -4.00
CA ASP A 152 -4.03 -25.17 -4.02
C ASP A 152 -4.21 -25.67 -2.60
N SER A 153 -5.41 -26.18 -2.35
CA SER A 153 -5.76 -26.90 -1.13
C SER A 153 -5.05 -28.24 -1.12
N THR A 154 -4.24 -28.49 -0.10
CA THR A 154 -4.24 -29.80 0.54
C THR A 154 -4.59 -29.57 2.01
N PRO A 155 -5.73 -30.10 2.50
CA PRO A 155 -6.09 -30.01 3.90
C PRO A 155 -5.35 -31.11 4.65
N ASP A 156 -4.58 -30.74 5.67
CA ASP A 156 -4.48 -31.47 6.96
C ASP A 156 -3.34 -30.88 7.80
N GLN A 157 -3.68 -30.08 8.82
CA GLN A 157 -3.49 -30.46 10.23
C GLN A 157 -3.85 -29.32 11.20
N PRO A 158 -4.27 -29.67 12.43
CA PRO A 158 -5.11 -28.84 13.28
C PRO A 158 -4.36 -27.80 14.11
N PHE A 159 -5.13 -26.78 14.50
CA PHE A 159 -4.83 -25.75 15.50
C PHE A 159 -4.19 -26.30 16.78
N GLY A 160 -3.14 -25.61 17.24
CA GLY A 160 -2.74 -25.59 18.65
C GLY A 160 -1.30 -26.01 18.92
N LYS A 161 -0.41 -25.02 19.11
CA LYS A 161 0.51 -24.93 20.26
C LYS A 161 1.19 -23.57 20.32
N SER A 162 1.05 -22.93 21.47
CA SER A 162 1.88 -21.84 21.95
C SER A 162 3.32 -22.29 22.12
N SER A 163 4.27 -21.59 21.52
CA SER A 163 5.66 -21.54 22.00
C SER A 163 6.44 -20.44 21.29
N ASP A 164 7.05 -19.57 22.09
CA ASP A 164 8.21 -18.76 21.72
C ASP A 164 9.27 -19.61 21.01
N GLU A 165 9.27 -19.60 19.68
CA GLU A 165 10.38 -20.08 18.88
C GLU A 165 10.83 -18.97 17.93
N LYS A 166 12.04 -18.48 18.18
CA LYS A 166 12.78 -17.56 17.30
C LYS A 166 12.63 -18.01 15.84
N LYS A 167 11.93 -17.21 15.02
CA LYS A 167 11.84 -17.40 13.57
C LYS A 167 13.27 -17.60 13.02
N LYS A 168 13.63 -18.82 12.61
CA LYS A 168 14.90 -19.10 11.93
C LYS A 168 14.92 -18.24 10.65
N PRO A 169 16.05 -17.60 10.30
CA PRO A 169 16.13 -16.82 9.08
C PRO A 169 15.85 -17.74 7.89
N LEU A 170 14.78 -17.42 7.15
CA LEU A 170 14.35 -18.16 5.98
C LEU A 170 15.50 -18.23 4.96
N SER A 171 15.68 -19.40 4.34
CA SER A 171 16.66 -19.58 3.27
C SER A 171 16.36 -18.63 2.10
N LYS A 172 17.40 -18.17 1.37
CA LYS A 172 17.24 -17.28 0.19
C LYS A 172 16.19 -17.80 -0.79
N THR A 173 16.09 -19.11 -0.97
CA THR A 173 15.11 -19.75 -1.84
C THR A 173 13.67 -19.68 -1.29
N GLN A 174 13.51 -19.70 0.04
CA GLN A 174 12.21 -19.58 0.71
C GLN A 174 11.71 -18.14 0.66
N LEU A 175 12.57 -17.16 0.94
CA LEU A 175 12.28 -15.73 0.77
C LEU A 175 11.85 -15.40 -0.65
N GLU A 176 12.52 -15.96 -1.65
CA GLU A 176 12.16 -15.72 -3.06
C GLU A 176 10.82 -16.37 -3.44
N LYS A 177 10.53 -17.58 -2.93
CA LYS A 177 9.23 -18.23 -3.10
C LYS A 177 8.11 -17.42 -2.44
N GLU A 178 8.35 -16.92 -1.23
CA GLU A 178 7.39 -16.11 -0.51
C GLU A 178 7.15 -14.75 -1.18
N ARG A 179 8.21 -14.11 -1.68
CA ARG A 179 8.08 -12.89 -2.49
C ARG A 179 7.29 -13.15 -3.76
N LYS A 180 7.54 -14.27 -4.47
CA LYS A 180 6.76 -14.69 -5.64
C LYS A 180 5.31 -15.01 -5.29
N ARG A 181 5.04 -15.54 -4.10
CA ARG A 181 3.67 -15.77 -3.59
C ARG A 181 2.96 -14.44 -3.34
N LYS A 182 3.60 -13.50 -2.64
CA LYS A 182 3.07 -12.15 -2.39
C LYS A 182 2.88 -11.35 -3.69
N GLN A 183 3.76 -11.50 -4.69
CA GLN A 183 3.57 -10.87 -6.02
C GLN A 183 2.37 -11.44 -6.80
N LYS A 184 1.93 -12.66 -6.50
CA LYS A 184 0.76 -13.31 -7.11
C LYS A 184 -0.51 -13.15 -6.27
N ALA A 185 -0.41 -12.49 -5.13
CA ALA A 185 -1.54 -12.24 -4.26
C ALA A 185 -2.48 -11.23 -4.95
N ARG A 186 -3.79 -11.43 -4.73
CA ARG A 186 -4.81 -10.61 -5.35
C ARG A 186 -5.10 -9.44 -4.43
N VAL A 187 -4.83 -8.23 -4.91
CA VAL A 187 -5.22 -7.00 -4.24
C VAL A 187 -6.75 -6.86 -4.29
N VAL A 188 -7.39 -6.80 -3.13
CA VAL A 188 -8.84 -6.60 -2.98
C VAL A 188 -9.09 -5.23 -2.36
N VAL A 189 -10.14 -4.54 -2.83
CA VAL A 189 -10.62 -3.28 -2.27
C VAL A 189 -11.88 -3.56 -1.45
N GLU A 190 -11.82 -3.27 -0.15
CA GLU A 190 -12.95 -3.46 0.76
C GLU A 190 -13.23 -2.16 1.53
N HIS A 191 -14.50 -1.95 1.87
CA HIS A 191 -14.97 -0.75 2.56
C HIS A 191 -15.57 -1.13 3.92
N VAL A 192 -14.71 -1.62 4.81
CA VAL A 192 -15.11 -2.24 6.08
C VAL A 192 -14.64 -1.43 7.28
N ASP A 193 -15.26 -1.69 8.43
CA ASP A 193 -14.88 -1.04 9.69
C ASP A 193 -13.67 -1.77 10.28
N ILE A 194 -12.52 -1.11 10.24
CA ILE A 194 -11.23 -1.63 10.75
C ILE A 194 -11.01 -1.31 12.24
N ILE A 195 -11.93 -0.61 12.90
CA ILE A 195 -11.80 -0.26 14.32
C ILE A 195 -12.15 -1.46 15.21
N LYS A 196 -13.08 -2.31 14.75
CA LYS A 196 -13.54 -3.46 15.51
C LYS A 196 -12.67 -4.68 15.28
N ASP A 197 -12.54 -5.50 16.32
CA ASP A 197 -11.75 -6.75 16.31
C ASP A 197 -12.19 -7.75 15.23
N LYS A 198 -13.46 -7.69 14.80
CA LYS A 198 -13.99 -8.56 13.75
C LYS A 198 -13.10 -8.56 12.50
N PHE A 199 -12.65 -7.38 12.06
CA PHE A 199 -11.80 -7.25 10.88
C PHE A 199 -10.44 -7.93 11.09
N TRP A 200 -9.81 -7.70 12.23
CA TRP A 200 -8.50 -8.26 12.56
C TRP A 200 -8.54 -9.77 12.80
N GLN A 201 -9.66 -10.29 13.31
CA GLN A 201 -9.89 -11.72 13.49
C GLN A 201 -10.15 -12.46 12.17
N GLU A 202 -10.84 -11.82 11.22
CA GLU A 202 -11.05 -12.37 9.87
C GLU A 202 -9.75 -12.39 9.05
N ASN A 203 -8.82 -11.48 9.35
CA ASN A 203 -7.58 -11.29 8.60
C ASN A 203 -6.30 -11.41 9.47
N PRO A 204 -6.02 -12.58 10.06
CA PRO A 204 -4.92 -12.75 11.01
C PRO A 204 -3.52 -12.61 10.38
N TRP A 205 -3.38 -12.80 9.06
CA TRP A 205 -2.11 -12.64 8.36
C TRP A 205 -1.62 -11.19 8.26
N ILE A 206 -2.48 -10.23 8.61
CA ILE A 206 -2.09 -8.81 8.63
C ILE A 206 -1.16 -8.52 9.82
N LEU A 207 -1.34 -9.22 10.93
CA LEU A 207 -0.60 -8.98 12.19
C LEU A 207 0.27 -10.17 12.62
N GLY A 208 0.15 -11.34 11.97
CA GLY A 208 0.79 -12.61 12.34
C GLY A 208 2.00 -13.03 11.51
#